data_AF-A0A8D8PAF4-F1
#
_entry.id   AF-A0A8D8PAF4-F1
#
_cell.length_a   1.000
_cell.length_b   1.000
_cell.length_c   1.000
_cell.angle_alpha   90.00
_cell.angle_beta   90.00
_cell.angle_gamma   90.00
#
_symmetry.space_group_name_H-M   'P 1'
#
loop_
_entity.id
_entity.type
_entity.pdbx_description
1 polymer ?
#
loop_
_entity_poly.entity_id
_entity_poly.type
_entity_poly.pdbx_seq_one_letter_code
_entity_poly.pdbx_strand_id
1 'polypeptide(L)'
;MHSVAHDEEFLRDTLKYTIKVDEFTGSLFEIYENVMKEGISQPISLGLLRSDLMLETKCENSCQVQCSRAKPYCCWKQVEINCIASGFGHLGPASRVVQSYILKELGQMNKLVN
;
A
#
# COMPACT_ATOMS: atom_id res chain seq x y z
N MET A 1 7.49 -6.18 4.46
CA MET A 1 6.84 -7.07 3.48
C MET A 1 7.76 -8.14 2.93
N HIS A 2 8.93 -7.83 2.34
CA HIS A 2 9.84 -8.88 1.86
C HIS A 2 10.20 -9.91 2.94
N SER A 3 10.65 -9.47 4.12
CA SER A 3 10.97 -10.37 5.24
C SER A 3 9.75 -11.16 5.72
N VAL A 4 8.59 -10.49 5.85
CA VAL A 4 7.31 -11.12 6.24
C VAL A 4 6.92 -12.23 5.25
N ALA A 5 7.10 -12.02 3.96
CA ALA A 5 6.74 -12.99 2.92
C ALA A 5 7.66 -14.23 2.90
N HIS A 6 8.85 -14.15 3.51
CA HIS A 6 9.81 -15.26 3.59
C HIS A 6 9.90 -15.86 5.00
N ASP A 7 9.03 -15.43 5.92
CA ASP A 7 8.92 -15.98 7.26
C ASP A 7 7.78 -17.02 7.29
N GLU A 8 8.14 -18.27 7.07
CA GLU A 8 7.18 -19.38 6.97
C GLU A 8 6.41 -19.58 8.28
N GLU A 9 7.09 -19.50 9.43
CA GLU A 9 6.47 -19.67 10.74
C GLU A 9 5.43 -18.57 10.98
N PHE A 10 5.78 -17.32 10.69
CA PHE A 10 4.88 -16.18 10.82
C PHE A 10 3.64 -16.32 9.94
N LEU A 11 3.80 -16.71 8.67
CA LEU A 11 2.67 -16.86 7.73
C LEU A 11 1.74 -18.00 8.16
N ARG A 12 2.29 -19.15 8.57
CA ARG A 12 1.52 -20.29 9.09
C ARG A 12 0.71 -19.90 10.32
N ASP A 13 1.33 -19.24 11.30
CA ASP A 13 0.65 -18.87 12.54
C ASP A 13 -0.45 -17.82 12.30
N THR A 14 -0.17 -16.83 11.48
CA THR A 14 -1.10 -15.72 11.19
C THR A 14 -2.33 -16.17 10.40
N LEU A 15 -2.17 -17.11 9.46
CA LEU A 15 -3.26 -17.53 8.57
C LEU A 15 -4.03 -18.78 9.03
N LYS A 16 -3.57 -19.48 10.08
CA LYS A 16 -4.09 -20.80 10.51
C LYS A 16 -5.61 -20.89 10.72
N TYR A 17 -6.26 -19.79 11.11
CA TYR A 17 -7.70 -19.76 11.31
C TYR A 17 -8.43 -19.27 10.06
N THR A 18 -7.86 -18.30 9.35
CA THR A 18 -8.45 -17.72 8.12
C THR A 18 -8.65 -18.77 7.05
N ILE A 19 -7.65 -19.64 6.82
CA ILE A 19 -7.72 -20.71 5.81
C ILE A 19 -8.82 -21.76 6.09
N LYS A 20 -9.32 -21.85 7.33
CA LYS A 20 -10.38 -22.79 7.70
C LYS A 20 -11.77 -22.30 7.36
N VAL A 21 -11.92 -20.99 7.18
CA VAL A 21 -13.21 -20.31 7.01
C VAL A 21 -13.34 -19.60 5.68
N ASP A 22 -12.24 -19.35 4.97
CA ASP A 22 -12.20 -18.78 3.63
C ASP A 22 -11.53 -19.74 2.64
N GLU A 23 -12.34 -20.34 1.77
CA GLU A 23 -11.90 -21.30 0.75
C GLU A 23 -10.85 -20.70 -0.19
N PHE A 24 -11.04 -19.44 -0.60
CA PHE A 24 -10.13 -18.77 -1.52
C PHE A 24 -8.73 -18.61 -0.91
N THR A 25 -8.63 -18.05 0.30
CA THR A 25 -7.34 -17.94 1.01
C THR A 25 -6.75 -19.32 1.30
N GLY A 26 -7.59 -20.32 1.62
CA GLY A 26 -7.16 -21.70 1.83
C GLY A 26 -6.45 -22.29 0.61
N SER A 27 -7.05 -22.18 -0.58
CA SER A 27 -6.43 -22.67 -1.81
C SER A 27 -5.12 -21.96 -2.16
N LEU A 28 -5.01 -20.64 -1.92
CA LEU A 28 -3.75 -19.92 -2.10
C LEU A 28 -2.66 -20.42 -1.16
N PHE A 29 -3.01 -20.70 0.10
CA PHE A 29 -2.08 -21.20 1.09
C PHE A 29 -1.64 -22.64 0.79
N GLU A 30 -2.52 -23.48 0.25
CA GLU A 30 -2.16 -24.83 -0.20
C GLU A 30 -1.09 -24.80 -1.30
N ILE A 31 -1.21 -23.90 -2.28
CA ILE A 31 -0.18 -23.69 -3.31
C ILE A 31 1.15 -23.30 -2.66
N TYR A 32 1.13 -22.36 -1.71
CA TYR A 32 2.32 -21.95 -0.97
C TYR A 32 2.97 -23.14 -0.25
N GLU A 33 2.20 -23.95 0.48
CA GLU A 33 2.73 -25.13 1.18
C GLU A 33 3.35 -26.16 0.23
N ASN A 34 2.72 -26.40 -0.92
CA ASN A 34 3.23 -27.34 -1.90
C ASN A 34 4.58 -26.86 -2.47
N VAL A 35 4.72 -25.58 -2.81
CA VAL A 35 5.99 -25.00 -3.26
C VAL A 35 7.07 -25.10 -2.17
N MET A 36 6.73 -24.87 -0.90
CA MET A 36 7.68 -25.01 0.20
C MET A 36 8.15 -26.46 0.40
N LYS A 37 7.25 -27.45 0.25
CA LYS A 37 7.58 -28.89 0.33
C LYS A 37 8.45 -29.35 -0.83
N GLU A 38 8.17 -28.89 -2.05
CA GLU A 38 8.94 -29.21 -3.26
C GLU A 38 10.30 -28.51 -3.30
N GLY A 39 10.39 -27.35 -2.64
CA GLY A 39 11.58 -26.51 -2.61
C GLY A 39 11.52 -25.36 -3.63
N ILE A 40 12.13 -24.23 -3.28
CA ILE A 40 12.11 -23.01 -4.10
C ILE A 40 13.05 -23.18 -5.30
N SER A 41 12.49 -23.30 -6.51
CA SER A 41 13.25 -23.42 -7.76
C SER A 41 13.72 -22.07 -8.33
N GLN A 42 13.00 -20.98 -8.05
CA GLN A 42 13.34 -19.61 -8.45
C GLN A 42 13.53 -18.73 -7.19
N PRO A 43 14.79 -18.43 -6.79
CA PRO A 43 15.05 -17.68 -5.56
C PRO A 43 14.84 -16.16 -5.71
N ILE A 44 14.72 -15.64 -6.94
CA ILE A 44 14.55 -14.20 -7.19
C ILE A 44 13.06 -13.86 -7.29
N SER A 45 12.62 -12.91 -6.48
CA SER A 45 11.27 -12.34 -6.52
C SER A 45 11.29 -10.84 -6.79
N LEU A 46 10.31 -10.35 -7.55
CA LEU A 46 10.08 -8.92 -7.78
C LEU A 46 8.81 -8.49 -7.05
N GLY A 47 8.95 -7.60 -6.06
CA GLY A 47 7.82 -6.97 -5.38
C GLY A 47 7.50 -5.60 -5.97
N LEU A 48 6.27 -5.41 -6.46
CA LEU A 48 5.73 -4.10 -6.82
C LEU A 48 4.65 -3.71 -5.81
N LEU A 49 5.06 -2.93 -4.81
CA LEU A 49 4.22 -2.60 -3.65
C LEU A 49 3.62 -1.20 -3.78
N ARG A 50 2.38 -1.05 -3.30
CA ARG A 50 1.74 0.26 -3.11
C ARG A 50 1.30 0.40 -1.66
N SER A 51 1.81 1.44 -0.98
CA SER A 51 1.38 1.83 0.36
C SER A 51 0.39 2.97 0.22
N ASP A 52 -0.86 2.73 0.61
CA ASP A 52 -1.91 3.74 0.53
C ASP A 52 -2.02 4.46 1.88
N LEU A 53 -2.00 5.79 1.82
CA LEU A 53 -1.98 6.67 2.98
C LEU A 53 -3.22 7.58 2.96
N MET A 54 -3.78 7.86 4.14
CA MET A 54 -4.81 8.86 4.34
C MET A 54 -4.37 9.93 5.35
N LEU A 55 -4.92 11.14 5.20
CA LEU A 55 -4.58 12.28 6.05
C LEU A 55 -5.51 12.32 7.27
N GLU A 56 -4.92 12.32 8.47
CA GLU A 56 -5.63 12.47 9.73
C GLU A 56 -5.81 13.95 10.08
N THR A 57 -7.01 14.32 10.51
CA THR A 57 -7.39 15.68 10.88
C THR A 57 -7.60 15.85 12.38
N LYS A 58 -7.86 14.76 13.11
CA LYS A 58 -8.03 14.74 14.57
C LYS A 58 -6.74 14.33 15.24
N CYS A 59 -6.16 15.25 15.98
CA CYS A 59 -4.82 15.12 16.56
C CYS A 59 -4.95 15.10 18.07
N GLU A 60 -5.74 14.16 18.59
CA GLU A 60 -5.87 13.97 20.03
C GLU A 60 -4.62 13.22 20.53
N ASN A 61 -3.67 13.99 21.09
CA ASN A 61 -2.49 13.60 21.87
C ASN A 61 -1.53 12.51 21.33
N SER A 62 -1.81 11.89 20.18
CA SER A 62 -1.12 10.72 19.63
C SER A 62 -0.20 11.03 18.45
N CYS A 63 -0.33 12.20 17.83
CA CYS A 63 0.61 12.66 16.82
C CYS A 63 1.67 13.52 17.52
N GLN A 64 2.93 13.05 17.52
CA GLN A 64 4.09 13.66 18.19
C GLN A 64 4.44 15.07 17.72
N VAL A 65 3.71 15.58 16.72
CA VAL A 65 3.86 16.93 16.18
C VAL A 65 2.86 17.82 16.90
N GLN A 66 3.34 18.67 17.83
CA GLN A 66 2.54 19.75 18.40
C GLN A 66 1.97 20.60 17.26
N CYS A 67 0.68 20.46 17.00
CA CYS A 67 0.01 21.15 15.91
C CYS A 67 -0.27 22.59 16.32
N SER A 68 0.73 23.45 16.22
CA SER A 68 0.56 24.89 16.34
C SER A 68 -0.10 25.43 15.05
N ARG A 69 -1.35 25.87 15.18
CA ARG A 69 -2.23 26.53 14.18
C ARG A 69 -2.64 25.68 12.95
N ALA A 70 -3.96 25.50 12.83
CA ALA A 70 -4.76 25.22 11.63
C ALA A 70 -4.04 24.57 10.42
N LYS A 71 -3.41 23.41 10.60
CA LYS A 71 -3.08 22.55 9.47
C LYS A 71 -4.35 21.77 9.08
N PRO A 72 -4.65 21.60 7.78
CA PRO A 72 -5.79 20.81 7.34
C PRO A 72 -5.70 19.33 7.74
N TYR A 73 -4.50 18.86 8.11
CA TYR A 73 -4.21 17.52 8.63
C TYR A 73 -2.96 17.56 9.52
N CYS A 74 -2.79 16.59 10.42
CA CYS A 74 -1.63 16.51 11.32
C CYS A 74 -0.68 15.35 11.10
N CYS A 75 -1.16 14.24 10.54
CA CYS A 75 -0.32 13.07 10.33
C CYS A 75 -0.88 12.22 9.18
N TRP A 76 0.00 11.39 8.62
CA TRP A 76 -0.38 10.42 7.59
C TRP A 76 -0.59 9.08 8.28
N LYS A 77 -1.66 8.39 7.93
CA LYS A 77 -1.98 7.05 8.42
C LYS A 77 -1.89 6.09 7.25
N GLN A 78 -1.10 5.03 7.41
CA GLN A 78 -1.12 3.93 6.45
C GLN A 78 -2.42 3.16 6.63
N VAL A 79 -3.19 3.05 5.55
CA VAL A 79 -4.50 2.39 5.57
C VAL A 79 -4.49 1.06 4.84
N GLU A 80 -3.56 0.85 3.89
CA GLU A 80 -3.49 -0.38 3.10
C GLU A 80 -2.06 -0.63 2.59
N ILE A 81 -1.73 -1.90 2.38
CA ILE A 81 -0.50 -2.31 1.69
C ILE A 81 -0.80 -3.36 0.64
N ASN A 82 -0.78 -2.93 -0.63
CA ASN A 82 -1.01 -3.81 -1.76
C ASN A 82 0.32 -4.41 -2.23
N CYS A 83 0.40 -5.74 -2.26
CA CYS A 83 1.56 -6.48 -2.76
C CYS A 83 1.28 -7.25 -4.06
N ILE A 84 0.03 -7.23 -4.54
CA ILE A 84 -0.41 -7.88 -5.77
C ILE A 84 -1.10 -6.86 -6.66
N ALA A 85 -0.83 -6.94 -7.97
CA ALA A 85 -1.51 -6.14 -9.00
C ALA A 85 -1.63 -4.65 -8.62
N SER A 86 -0.55 -4.07 -8.10
CA SER A 86 -0.46 -2.65 -7.70
C SER A 86 -0.58 -1.74 -8.93
N GLY A 87 -1.82 -1.54 -9.40
CA GLY A 87 -2.14 -0.76 -10.59
C GLY A 87 -1.95 0.74 -10.41
N PHE A 88 -2.24 1.49 -11.48
CA PHE A 88 -2.20 2.97 -11.51
C PHE A 88 -0.83 3.63 -11.34
N GLY A 89 0.28 2.86 -11.37
CA GLY A 89 1.63 3.45 -11.33
C GLY A 89 1.89 4.49 -12.44
N HIS A 90 1.34 4.28 -13.62
CA HIS A 90 1.45 5.24 -14.74
C HIS A 90 0.49 6.44 -14.61
N LEU A 91 -0.51 6.37 -13.73
CA LEU A 91 -1.57 7.38 -13.67
C LEU A 91 -1.09 8.68 -13.04
N GLY A 92 -0.08 8.64 -12.16
CA GLY A 92 0.50 9.84 -11.55
C GLY A 92 0.98 10.86 -12.60
N PRO A 93 1.92 10.49 -13.48
CA PRO A 93 2.37 11.37 -14.57
C PRO A 93 1.24 11.80 -15.52
N ALA A 94 0.34 10.87 -15.89
CA ALA A 94 -0.78 11.18 -16.78
C ALA A 94 -1.75 12.18 -16.16
N SER A 95 -2.04 12.05 -14.86
CA SER A 95 -2.94 12.93 -14.12
C SER A 95 -2.38 14.35 -14.05
N ARG A 96 -1.06 14.50 -13.90
CA ARG A 96 -0.41 15.83 -13.91
C ARG A 96 -0.68 16.56 -15.23
N VAL A 97 -0.63 15.87 -16.37
CA VAL A 97 -0.88 16.50 -17.68
C VAL A 97 -2.31 17.06 -17.74
N VAL A 98 -3.30 16.25 -17.38
CA VAL A 98 -4.72 16.64 -17.40
C VAL A 98 -4.99 17.76 -16.40
N GLN A 99 -4.50 17.65 -15.17
CA GLN A 99 -4.68 18.66 -14.13
C GLN A 99 -3.99 19.98 -14.51
N SER A 100 -2.83 19.91 -15.17
CA SER A 100 -2.13 21.11 -15.65
C SER A 100 -2.91 21.84 -16.74
N TYR A 101 -3.57 21.09 -17.63
CA TYR A 101 -4.46 21.67 -18.62
C TYR A 101 -5.65 22.38 -17.96
N ILE A 102 -6.31 21.74 -16.99
CA ILE A 102 -7.43 22.36 -16.27
C ILE A 102 -7.00 23.66 -15.55
N LEU A 103 -5.83 23.66 -14.90
CA LEU A 103 -5.31 24.85 -14.23
C LEU A 103 -5.00 26.00 -15.20
N LYS A 104 -4.57 25.69 -16.44
CA LYS A 104 -4.41 26.68 -17.52
C LYS A 104 -5.75 27.33 -17.87
N GLU A 105 -6.76 26.52 -18.15
CA GLU A 105 -8.09 26.99 -18.55
C GLU A 105 -8.76 27.84 -17.45
N LEU A 106 -8.47 27.56 -16.18
CA LEU A 106 -8.95 28.34 -15.04
C LEU A 106 -8.13 29.62 -14.74
N GLY A 107 -7.10 29.92 -15.54
CA GLY A 107 -6.19 31.05 -15.30
C GLY A 107 -5.33 30.90 -14.03
N GLN A 108 -5.20 29.69 -13.50
CA GLN A 108 -4.48 29.37 -12.26
C GLN A 108 -3.04 28.92 -12.52
N MET A 109 -2.38 29.54 -13.50
CA MET A 109 -1.04 29.16 -13.96
C MET A 109 0.04 29.26 -12.89
N ASN A 110 -0.14 30.18 -11.95
CA ASN A 110 0.74 30.35 -10.79
C ASN A 110 0.84 29.09 -9.92
N LYS A 111 -0.16 28.19 -9.95
CA LYS A 111 -0.16 26.92 -9.19
C LYS A 111 0.62 25.79 -9.88
N LEU A 112 1.12 25.99 -11.09
CA LEU A 112 1.95 25.01 -11.81
C LEU A 112 3.44 25.14 -11.49
N VAL A 113 3.83 26.24 -10.84
CA VAL A 113 5.21 26.50 -10.41
C VAL A 113 5.43 25.73 -9.11
N ASN A 114 6.36 24.78 -9.14
CA ASN A 114 6.77 24.01 -7.96
C ASN A 114 7.66 24.85 -7.04
#